data_AF-A0A527FN60-F1
#
_entry.id   AF-A0A527FN60-F1
#
_cell.length_a   1.000
_cell.length_b   1.000
_cell.length_c   1.000
_cell.angle_alpha   90.00
_cell.angle_beta   90.00
_cell.angle_gamma   90.00
#
_symmetry.space_group_name_H-M   'P 1'
#
loop_
_entity.id
_entity.type
_entity.pdbx_description
1 polymer ?
#
loop_
_entity_poly.entity_id
_entity_poly.type
_entity_poly.pdbx_seq_one_letter_code
_entity_poly.pdbx_strand_id
1 'polypeptide(L)' 'EIFGVPLFGMTGTLHEKIYQERGIPFVAEFYADLDYDASGKLILTRVHDAKDPAEMAERCVRAIREGEGTAEDG' A
#
# COMPACT_ATOMS: atom_id res chain seq x y z
N GLU A 1 19.92 7.39 0.71
CA GLU A 1 21.31 7.64 0.26
C GLU A 1 22.33 7.35 1.37
N ILE A 2 22.37 8.12 2.47
CA ILE A 2 23.37 7.98 3.55
C ILE A 2 23.42 6.58 4.18
N PHE A 3 22.25 5.96 4.41
CA PHE A 3 22.15 4.66 5.06
C PHE A 3 22.20 3.47 4.09
N GLY A 4 22.13 3.69 2.77
CA GLY A 4 22.18 2.61 1.78
C GLY A 4 21.05 1.57 1.82
N VAL A 5 19.91 1.88 2.47
CA VAL A 5 18.76 0.97 2.60
C VAL A 5 17.56 1.40 1.75
N PRO A 6 16.67 0.45 1.37
CA PRO A 6 15.42 0.77 0.69
C PRO A 6 14.45 1.59 1.57
N LEU A 7 13.57 2.34 0.91
CA LEU A 7 12.46 3.05 1.55
C LEU A 7 11.15 2.30 1.31
N PHE A 8 10.34 2.12 2.35
CA PHE A 8 8.95 1.70 2.22
C PHE A 8 8.03 2.90 1.99
N GLY A 9 7.02 2.74 1.14
CA GLY A 9 5.95 3.72 1.02
C GLY A 9 4.87 3.32 0.02
N MET A 10 3.85 4.16 -0.08
CA MET A 10 2.74 3.96 -1.01
C MET A 10 3.11 4.30 -2.46
N THR A 11 2.60 3.49 -3.39
CA THR A 11 2.67 3.74 -4.83
C THR A 11 1.86 4.99 -5.22
N GLY A 12 2.21 5.61 -6.34
CA GLY A 12 1.52 6.79 -6.87
C GLY A 12 1.73 8.07 -6.04
N THR A 13 2.62 8.04 -5.04
CA THR A 13 2.95 9.20 -4.21
C THR A 13 4.21 9.91 -4.69
N LEU A 14 4.42 11.13 -4.18
CA LEU A 14 5.70 11.82 -4.37
C LEU A 14 6.87 11.10 -3.68
N HIS A 15 6.62 10.25 -2.68
CA HIS A 15 7.69 9.44 -2.07
C HIS A 15 8.26 8.47 -3.10
N GLU A 16 7.42 7.68 -3.75
CA GLU A 16 7.87 6.74 -4.79
C GLU A 16 8.66 7.46 -5.88
N LYS A 17 8.07 8.52 -6.45
CA LYS A 17 8.70 9.27 -7.56
C LYS A 17 10.05 9.86 -7.16
N ILE A 18 10.09 10.68 -6.10
CA ILE A 18 11.27 11.47 -5.77
C ILE A 18 12.41 10.57 -5.29
N TYR A 19 12.12 9.54 -4.50
CA TYR A 19 13.18 8.68 -3.97
C TYR A 19 13.77 7.75 -5.03
N GLN A 20 12.96 7.27 -5.97
CA GLN A 20 13.47 6.54 -7.13
C GLN A 20 14.31 7.45 -8.05
N GLU A 21 13.88 8.68 -8.34
CA GLU A 21 14.66 9.66 -9.12
C GLU A 21 16.02 9.97 -8.47
N ARG A 22 16.10 9.86 -7.15
CA ARG A 22 17.34 10.01 -6.36
C ARG A 22 18.18 8.72 -6.26
N GLY A 23 17.77 7.65 -6.93
CA GLY A 23 18.49 6.36 -6.91
C GLY A 23 18.35 5.58 -5.59
N ILE A 24 17.36 5.90 -4.76
CA ILE A 24 17.07 5.16 -3.54
C ILE A 24 16.08 4.04 -3.87
N PRO A 25 16.40 2.76 -3.58
CA PRO A 25 15.47 1.66 -3.80
C PRO A 25 14.16 1.88 -3.03
N PHE A 26 13.04 1.58 -3.67
CA PHE A 26 11.71 1.77 -3.10
C PHE A 26 10.96 0.43 -3.04
N VAL A 27 10.28 0.19 -1.93
CA VAL A 27 9.45 -0.99 -1.70
C VAL A 27 8.02 -0.51 -1.49
N ALA A 28 7.13 -0.91 -2.39
CA ALA A 28 5.72 -0.58 -2.28
C ALA A 28 5.10 -1.24 -1.05
N GLU A 29 4.42 -0.44 -0.24
CA GLU A 29 3.71 -0.89 0.95
C GLU A 29 2.21 -1.05 0.64
N PHE A 30 1.66 -2.20 1.05
CA PHE A 30 0.23 -2.52 0.95
C PHE A 30 -0.35 -2.70 2.35
N TYR A 31 -1.51 -2.09 2.59
CA TYR A 31 -2.21 -2.09 3.88
C TYR A 31 -3.49 -2.91 3.74
N ALA A 32 -3.44 -4.18 4.13
CA ALA A 32 -4.57 -5.09 3.92
C ALA A 32 -5.82 -4.69 4.70
N ASP A 33 -5.63 -4.08 5.88
CA ASP A 33 -6.65 -3.71 6.86
C ASP A 33 -7.21 -2.29 6.70
N LEU A 34 -6.76 -1.57 5.68
CA LEU A 34 -7.29 -0.27 5.31
C LEU A 34 -8.05 -0.35 3.99
N ASP A 35 -9.01 0.55 3.82
CA ASP A 35 -9.80 0.62 2.60
C ASP A 35 -9.18 1.61 1.62
N TYR A 36 -9.35 1.32 0.33
CA TYR A 36 -8.81 2.10 -0.77
C TYR A 36 -9.93 2.72 -1.59
N ASP A 37 -9.71 3.95 -2.08
CA ASP A 37 -10.54 4.53 -3.14
C ASP A 37 -10.14 3.98 -4.52
N ALA A 38 -10.96 4.27 -5.53
CA ALA A 38 -10.73 3.87 -6.92
C ALA A 38 -9.42 4.41 -7.53
N SER A 39 -8.79 5.42 -6.91
CA SER A 39 -7.49 5.95 -7.33
C SER A 39 -6.31 5.22 -6.69
N GLY A 40 -6.58 4.25 -5.81
CA GLY A 40 -5.56 3.51 -5.06
C GLY A 40 -5.04 4.26 -3.83
N LYS A 41 -5.75 5.30 -3.36
CA LYS A 41 -5.40 5.99 -2.11
C LYS A 41 -6.12 5.39 -0.92
N LEU A 42 -5.48 5.46 0.25
CA LEU A 42 -6.08 5.05 1.50
C LEU A 42 -7.19 5.99 1.93
N ILE A 43 -8.31 5.41 2.34
CA ILE A 43 -9.40 6.10 3.02
C ILE A 43 -9.08 6.09 4.51
N LEU A 44 -8.63 7.24 5.02
CA LEU A 44 -8.27 7.40 6.43
C LEU A 44 -9.49 7.83 7.24
N THR A 45 -10.02 6.91 8.04
CA THR A 45 -11.08 7.18 9.01
C THR A 45 -10.49 7.64 10.36
N ARG A 46 -11.33 8.26 11.21
CA ARG A 46 -10.91 8.64 12.57
C ARG A 46 -10.83 7.45 13.52
N VAL A 47 -11.60 6.41 13.24
CA VAL A 47 -11.72 5.19 14.04
C VAL A 47 -11.72 4.03 13.06
N HIS A 48 -10.89 3.03 13.34
CA HIS A 48 -10.82 1.80 12.56
C HIS A 48 -11.52 0.69 13.33
N ASP A 49 -12.56 0.13 12.74
CA ASP A 49 -13.16 -1.10 13.25
C ASP A 49 -12.23 -2.28 12.97
N ALA A 50 -12.31 -3.31 13.82
CA ALA A 50 -11.55 -4.53 13.60
C ALA A 50 -12.01 -5.20 12.30
N LYS A 51 -11.05 -5.52 11.42
CA LYS A 51 -11.29 -6.29 10.19
C LYS A 51 -11.34 -7.79 10.50
N ASP A 52 -12.04 -8.55 9.66
CA ASP A 52 -12.02 -10.02 9.71
C ASP A 52 -10.63 -10.52 9.26
N PRO A 53 -9.87 -11.23 10.13
CA PRO A 53 -8.55 -11.74 9.78
C PRO A 53 -8.54 -12.66 8.55
N ALA A 54 -9.62 -13.42 8.31
CA ALA A 54 -9.70 -14.32 7.16
C ALA A 54 -9.78 -13.51 5.85
N GLU A 55 -10.64 -12.49 5.82
CA GLU A 55 -10.77 -11.58 4.68
C GLU A 55 -9.46 -10.83 4.41
N MET A 56 -8.77 -10.34 5.46
CA MET A 56 -7.51 -9.61 5.29
C MET A 56 -6.40 -10.52 4.73
N ALA A 57 -6.37 -11.78 5.13
CA ALA A 57 -5.44 -12.76 4.57
C ALA A 57 -5.70 -12.99 3.07
N GLU A 58 -6.96 -13.07 2.64
CA GLU A 58 -7.33 -13.19 1.23
C GLU A 58 -6.87 -11.95 0.42
N ARG A 59 -7.09 -10.74 0.95
CA ARG A 59 -6.59 -9.49 0.36
C ARG A 59 -5.06 -9.50 0.19
N CYS A 60 -4.31 -9.92 1.21
CA CYS A 60 -2.86 -10.07 1.12
C CYS A 60 -2.45 -11.05 0.01
N VAL A 61 -3.08 -12.22 -0.05
CA VAL A 61 -2.77 -13.24 -1.05
C VAL A 61 -3.03 -12.72 -2.46
N ARG A 62 -4.15 -12.01 -2.66
CA ARG A 62 -4.47 -11.38 -3.95
C ARG A 62 -3.43 -10.32 -4.33
N ALA A 63 -3.10 -9.39 -3.42
CA ALA A 63 -2.11 -8.36 -3.69
C ALA A 63 -0.74 -8.94 -4.09
N ILE A 64 -0.32 -10.04 -3.46
CA ILE A 64 0.96 -10.69 -3.76
C ILE A 64 0.92 -11.47 -5.08
N ARG A 65 -0.18 -12.19 -5.36
CA ARG A 65 -0.28 -13.07 -6.54
C ARG A 65 -0.65 -12.34 -7.81
N GLU A 66 -1.53 -11.36 -7.71
CA GLU A 66 -2.13 -10.65 -8.84
C GLU A 66 -1.56 -9.24 -8.99
N GLY A 67 -0.96 -8.68 -7.94
CA GLY A 67 -0.51 -7.28 -7.95
C GLY A 67 -1.68 -6.29 -7.83
N GLU A 68 -2.84 -6.75 -7.35
CA GLU A 68 -4.08 -5.96 -7.31
C GLU A 68 -4.67 -5.90 -5.89
N GLY A 69 -5.16 -4.72 -5.51
CA GLY A 69 -5.96 -4.49 -4.30
C GLY A 69 -7.46 -4.41 -4.61
N THR A 70 -8.30 -4.40 -3.58
CA THR A 70 -9.75 -4.18 -3.71
C THR A 70 -10.08 -2.79 -3.21
N ALA A 71 -10.74 -1.98 -4.04
CA ALA A 71 -11.24 -0.66 -3.64
C ALA A 71 -12.67 -0.79 -3.09
N GLU A 72 -13.17 0.25 -2.42
CA GLU A 72 -14.55 0.25 -1.90
C GLU A 72 -15.62 0.10 -3.01
N ASP A 73 -15.30 0.48 -4.25
CA ASP A 73 -16.21 0.39 -5.40
C ASP A 73 -16.06 -0.90 -6.24
N GLY A 74 -15.17 -1.81 -5.83
CA GLY A 74 -14.93 -3.12 -6.47
C GLY A 74 -13.60 -3.21 -7.19
#